data_AF-A0A432TNZ4-F1
#
_entry.id   AF-A0A432TNZ4-F1
#
_cell.length_a   1.000
_cell.length_b   1.000
_cell.length_c   1.000
_cell.angle_alpha   90.00
_cell.angle_beta   90.00
_cell.angle_gamma   90.00
#
_symmetry.space_group_name_H-M   'P 1'
#
loop_
_entity.id
_entity.type
_entity.pdbx_description
1 polymer ?
#
loop_
_entity_poly.entity_id
_entity_poly.type
_entity_poly.pdbx_seq_one_letter_code
_entity_poly.pdbx_strand_id
1 'polypeptide(L)' 'ASLDGQMPDIATGVANGAICYDLMYGTQTPFMDWAKANNAKRIVDGLGMLVEQAAAAFKFWTGKQPNTQEVIKNLRS' A
#
# COMPACT_ATOMS: atom_id res chain seq x y z
N ALA A 1 5.52 -12.73 -2.29
CA ALA A 1 4.09 -12.40 -2.42
C ALA A 1 3.82 -11.34 -3.49
N SER A 2 4.65 -10.31 -3.64
CA SER A 2 4.49 -9.38 -4.79
C SER A 2 5.78 -9.13 -5.61
N LEU A 3 6.92 -9.65 -5.19
CA LEU A 3 8.19 -9.56 -5.93
C LEU A 3 8.29 -10.56 -7.09
N ASP A 4 7.74 -11.77 -6.90
CA ASP A 4 7.76 -12.84 -7.92
C ASP A 4 6.48 -12.87 -8.77
N GLY A 5 5.57 -11.92 -8.58
CA GLY A 5 4.27 -11.87 -9.26
C GLY A 5 3.31 -13.02 -8.91
N GLN A 6 3.61 -13.85 -7.92
CA GLN A 6 2.75 -14.95 -7.50
C GLN A 6 1.79 -14.52 -6.40
N MET A 7 0.51 -14.81 -6.59
CA MET A 7 -0.53 -14.57 -5.60
C MET A 7 -0.28 -15.41 -4.34
N PRO A 8 -0.24 -14.82 -3.13
CA PRO A 8 -0.13 -15.58 -1.90
C PRO A 8 -1.35 -16.49 -1.68
N ASP A 9 -1.12 -17.66 -1.11
CA ASP A 9 -2.19 -18.59 -0.73
C ASP A 9 -2.95 -18.04 0.47
N ILE A 10 -4.16 -17.53 0.21
CA ILE A 10 -5.02 -16.89 1.19
C ILE A 10 -6.38 -17.56 1.16
N ALA A 11 -6.88 -17.94 2.35
CA ALA A 11 -8.17 -18.58 2.49
C ALA A 11 -9.31 -17.77 1.87
N THR A 12 -10.23 -18.46 1.20
CA THR A 12 -11.39 -17.81 0.57
C THR A 12 -12.27 -17.12 1.61
N GLY A 13 -12.79 -15.95 1.26
CA GLY A 13 -13.73 -15.19 2.09
C GLY A 13 -13.09 -14.18 3.05
N VAL A 14 -11.78 -14.26 3.32
CA VAL A 14 -11.12 -13.31 4.25
C VAL A 14 -11.05 -11.89 3.71
N ALA A 15 -11.09 -11.71 2.39
CA ALA A 15 -11.13 -10.39 1.78
C ALA A 15 -12.52 -9.75 1.88
N ASN A 16 -13.60 -10.51 2.07
CA ASN A 16 -14.96 -9.97 2.03
C ASN A 16 -15.16 -8.93 3.15
N GLY A 17 -15.41 -7.68 2.77
CA GLY A 17 -15.57 -6.58 3.72
C GLY A 17 -14.26 -6.07 4.36
N ALA A 18 -13.11 -6.66 4.02
CA ALA A 18 -11.82 -6.33 4.60
C ALA A 18 -11.16 -5.12 3.93
N ILE A 19 -10.11 -4.60 4.58
CA ILE A 19 -9.14 -3.69 3.97
C ILE A 19 -7.92 -4.52 3.58
N CYS A 20 -7.65 -4.61 2.28
CA CYS A 20 -6.47 -5.29 1.76
C CYS A 20 -5.38 -4.26 1.49
N TYR A 21 -4.22 -4.44 2.13
CA TYR A 21 -3.08 -3.52 2.02
C TYR A 21 -1.91 -4.27 1.37
N ASP A 22 -1.51 -3.84 0.18
CA ASP A 22 -0.30 -4.33 -0.49
C ASP A 22 0.88 -3.42 -0.14
N LEU A 23 2.05 -3.99 0.10
CA LEU A 23 3.27 -3.21 0.36
C LEU A 23 3.92 -2.69 -0.93
N MET A 24 3.55 -3.26 -2.08
CA MET A 24 3.98 -2.73 -3.38
C MET A 24 3.26 -1.43 -3.72
N TYR A 25 3.90 -0.62 -4.54
CA TYR A 25 3.39 0.66 -5.01
C TYR A 25 3.71 0.87 -6.49
N GLY A 26 2.97 1.76 -7.15
CA GLY A 26 3.24 2.19 -8.53
C GLY A 26 2.78 1.23 -9.64
N THR A 27 2.31 0.03 -9.29
CA THR A 27 1.69 -0.89 -10.26
C THR A 27 0.58 -1.71 -9.61
N GLN A 28 -0.37 -2.17 -10.42
CA GLN A 28 -1.37 -3.14 -10.01
C GLN A 28 -0.68 -4.50 -9.78
N THR A 29 -1.05 -5.19 -8.70
CA THR A 29 -0.49 -6.50 -8.34
C THR A 29 -1.58 -7.58 -8.38
N PRO A 30 -1.18 -8.86 -8.55
CA PRO A 30 -2.12 -9.99 -8.46
C PRO A 30 -2.88 -10.06 -7.13
N PHE A 31 -2.28 -9.63 -6.02
CA PHE A 31 -2.96 -9.56 -4.72
C PHE A 31 -4.07 -8.52 -4.71
N MET A 32 -3.83 -7.34 -5.30
CA MET A 32 -4.85 -6.30 -5.41
C MET A 32 -6.01 -6.74 -6.33
N ASP A 33 -5.72 -7.46 -7.42
CA ASP A 33 -6.75 -8.04 -8.29
C ASP A 33 -7.56 -9.12 -7.56
N TRP A 34 -6.89 -10.01 -6.82
CA TRP A 34 -7.55 -11.00 -5.99
C TRP A 34 -8.44 -10.37 -4.92
N ALA A 35 -7.97 -9.33 -4.23
CA ALA A 35 -8.75 -8.63 -3.21
C ALA A 35 -10.03 -8.01 -3.80
N LYS A 36 -9.92 -7.43 -5.00
CA LYS A 36 -11.06 -6.88 -5.74
C LYS A 36 -12.06 -7.97 -6.11
N ALA A 37 -11.60 -9.11 -6.61
CA ALA A 37 -12.45 -10.25 -6.96
C ALA A 37 -13.15 -10.89 -5.75
N ASN A 38 -12.60 -10.72 -4.54
CA ASN A 38 -13.11 -11.31 -3.30
C ASN A 38 -13.83 -10.31 -2.38
N ASN A 39 -14.38 -9.23 -2.94
CA ASN A 39 -15.23 -8.25 -2.24
C ASN A 39 -14.52 -7.50 -1.10
N ALA A 40 -13.23 -7.19 -1.26
CA ALA A 40 -12.55 -6.24 -0.38
C ALA A 40 -13.31 -4.90 -0.34
N LYS A 41 -13.57 -4.41 0.88
CA LYS A 41 -14.18 -3.09 1.10
C LYS A 41 -13.26 -1.97 0.65
N ARG A 42 -11.95 -2.16 0.80
CA ARG A 42 -10.93 -1.19 0.38
C ARG A 42 -9.64 -1.91 0.01
N ILE A 43 -8.98 -1.41 -1.01
CA ILE A 43 -7.68 -1.87 -1.47
C ILE A 43 -6.74 -0.67 -1.42
N VAL A 44 -5.58 -0.82 -0.80
CA VAL A 44 -4.60 0.25 -0.59
C VAL A 44 -3.22 -0.27 -0.97
N ASP A 45 -2.44 0.55 -1.68
CA ASP A 45 -1.05 0.26 -2.04
C ASP A 45 -0.06 0.78 -0.97
N GLY A 46 1.20 0.41 -1.13
CA GLY A 46 2.27 0.73 -0.20
C GLY A 46 2.82 2.15 -0.31
N LEU A 47 2.30 2.99 -1.21
CA LEU A 47 2.87 4.33 -1.45
C LEU A 47 2.75 5.21 -0.20
N GLY A 48 1.62 5.09 0.52
CA GLY A 48 1.44 5.79 1.79
C GLY A 48 2.49 5.35 2.81
N MET A 49 2.70 4.05 2.97
CA MET A 49 3.73 3.52 3.85
C MET A 49 5.13 4.00 3.46
N LEU A 50 5.47 3.99 2.17
CA LEU A 50 6.76 4.48 1.66
C LEU A 50 7.03 5.94 2.06
N VAL A 51 6.04 6.82 1.92
CA VAL A 51 6.22 8.24 2.25
C VAL A 51 6.24 8.46 3.77
N GLU A 52 5.35 7.79 4.52
CA GLU A 52 5.28 7.96 5.97
C GLU A 52 6.54 7.47 6.70
N GLN A 53 7.11 6.33 6.27
CA GLN A 53 8.39 5.87 6.84
C GLN A 53 9.54 6.84 6.52
N ALA A 54 9.56 7.42 5.31
CA ALA A 54 10.57 8.40 4.93
C ALA A 54 10.43 9.68 5.75
N ALA A 55 9.19 10.11 6.03
CA ALA A 55 8.89 11.24 6.89
C ALA A 55 9.36 11.01 8.33
N ALA A 56 9.18 9.79 8.86
CA ALA A 56 9.68 9.42 10.18
C ALA A 56 11.21 9.52 10.26
N ALA A 57 11.93 8.98 9.27
CA ALA A 57 13.38 9.09 9.18
C ALA A 57 13.85 10.55 9.00
N PHE A 58 13.18 11.30 8.14
CA PHE A 58 13.47 12.72 7.90
C PHE A 58 13.29 13.55 9.17
N LYS A 59 12.22 13.32 9.94
CA LYS A 59 12.00 13.98 11.23
C LYS A 59 13.08 13.61 12.23
N PHE A 60 13.47 12.33 12.29
CA PHE A 60 14.53 11.88 13.17
C PHE A 60 15.86 12.59 12.89
N TRP A 61 16.23 12.75 11.62
CA TRP A 61 17.51 13.40 11.25
C TRP A 61 17.48 14.93 11.30
N THR A 62 16.34 15.56 11.00
CA THR A 62 16.27 17.02 10.78
C THR A 62 15.48 17.78 11.84
N GLY A 63 14.72 17.07 12.68
CA GLY A 63 13.75 17.66 13.61
C GLY A 63 12.51 18.27 12.94
N LYS A 64 12.42 18.26 11.59
CA LYS A 64 11.33 18.87 10.84
C LYS A 64 10.28 17.83 10.46
N GLN A 65 9.00 18.22 10.53
CA GLN A 65 7.89 17.39 10.08
C GLN A 65 7.52 17.74 8.62
N PRO A 66 7.68 16.84 7.65
CA PRO A 66 7.27 17.09 6.28
C PRO A 66 5.75 16.90 6.11
N ASN A 67 5.15 17.59 5.12
CA ASN A 67 3.76 17.38 4.73
C ASN A 67 3.66 16.15 3.80
N THR A 68 3.34 14.99 4.36
CA THR A 68 3.28 13.73 3.62
C THR A 68 2.13 13.66 2.62
N GLN A 69 1.02 14.36 2.88
CA GLN A 69 -0.14 14.34 1.99
C GLN A 69 0.19 14.95 0.61
N GLU A 70 0.91 16.08 0.60
CA GLU A 70 1.36 16.72 -0.64
C GLU A 70 2.36 15.84 -1.39
N VAL A 71 3.30 15.22 -0.68
CA VAL A 71 4.30 14.32 -1.28
C VAL A 71 3.60 13.11 -1.91
N ILE A 72 2.68 12.46 -1.20
CA ILE A 72 1.91 11.32 -1.74
C ILE A 72 1.12 11.75 -2.97
N LYS A 73 0.48 12.92 -2.94
CA LYS A 73 -0.29 13.44 -4.08
C LYS A 73 0.59 13.62 -5.32
N ASN A 74 1.78 14.22 -5.15
CA ASN A 74 2.72 14.47 -6.25
C ASN A 74 3.37 13.18 -6.80
N LEU A 75 3.45 12.11 -6.01
CA LEU A 75 3.98 10.81 -6.48
C LEU A 75 2.93 9.95 -7.18
N ARG A 76 1.64 10.29 -7.06
CA ARG A 76 0.53 9.59 -7.73
C ARG A 76 0.15 10.21 -9.08
N SER A 77 0.58 11.44 -9.35
CA SER A 77 0.38 12.13 -10.64
C SER A 77 1.35 11.65 -11.70
#